data_AF-A0A833GIX5-F1
#
_entry.id   AF-A0A833GIX5-F1
#
_cell.length_a   1.000
_cell.length_b   1.000
_cell.length_c   1.000
_cell.angle_alpha   90.00
_cell.angle_beta   90.00
_cell.angle_gamma   90.00
#
_symmetry.space_group_name_H-M   'P 1'
#
loop_
_entity.id
_entity.type
_entity.pdbx_description
1 polymer ?
#
loop_
_entity_poly.entity_id
_entity_poly.type
_entity_poly.pdbx_seq_one_letter_code
_entity_poly.pdbx_strand_id
1 'polypeptide(L)'
;MNEQIREQLSALMDGELDGHQTRFLLAGADADLVQRWSRYQFAAQVLRREGPRPLRAGFAEAVMAAVAPLPQRPSLPRRVVHWGAGGALAASVAVMALLVTRPAG
;
A
#
# COMPACT_ATOMS: atom_id res chain seq x y z
N MET A 1 13.63 -3.52 -20.73
CA MET A 1 12.23 -3.57 -20.27
C MET A 1 11.31 -3.69 -21.48
N ASN A 2 10.48 -4.74 -21.53
CA ASN A 2 9.58 -5.07 -22.65
C ASN A 2 8.41 -4.07 -22.73
N GLU A 3 7.95 -3.69 -23.93
CA GLU A 3 6.83 -2.76 -24.12
C GLU A 3 5.53 -3.31 -23.51
N GLN A 4 5.30 -4.61 -23.66
CA GLN A 4 4.14 -5.30 -23.09
C GLN A 4 4.08 -5.17 -21.54
N ILE A 5 5.22 -5.14 -20.86
CA ILE A 5 5.27 -4.93 -19.40
C ILE A 5 4.87 -3.49 -19.04
N ARG A 6 5.15 -2.51 -19.92
CA ARG A 6 4.75 -1.10 -19.70
C ARG A 6 3.25 -0.93 -19.84
N GLU A 7 2.66 -1.56 -20.86
CA GLU A 7 1.21 -1.58 -21.06
C GLU A 7 0.51 -2.25 -19.88
N GLN A 8 1.01 -3.41 -19.43
CA GLN A 8 0.49 -4.07 -18.23
C GLN A 8 0.60 -3.21 -16.97
N LEU A 9 1.72 -2.49 -16.80
CA LEU A 9 1.87 -1.55 -15.68
C LEU A 9 0.87 -0.39 -15.76
N SER A 10 0.59 0.11 -16.96
CA SER A 10 -0.44 1.14 -17.17
C SER A 10 -1.83 0.62 -16.85
N ALA A 11 -2.20 -0.54 -17.38
CA ALA A 11 -3.48 -1.19 -17.07
C ALA A 11 -3.61 -1.47 -15.57
N LEU A 12 -2.51 -1.83 -14.87
CA LEU A 12 -2.51 -1.98 -13.42
C LEU A 12 -2.81 -0.65 -12.71
N MET A 13 -2.25 0.48 -13.17
CA MET A 13 -2.54 1.80 -12.59
C MET A 13 -4.01 2.19 -12.74
N ASP A 14 -4.61 1.86 -13.88
CA ASP A 14 -5.99 2.18 -14.19
C ASP A 14 -6.99 1.20 -13.56
N GLY A 15 -6.51 0.08 -12.97
CA GLY A 15 -7.35 -0.96 -12.39
C GLY A 15 -7.96 -1.93 -13.41
N GLU A 16 -7.49 -1.87 -14.66
CA GLU A 16 -7.99 -2.63 -15.81
C GLU A 16 -7.23 -3.96 -16.04
N LEU A 17 -6.23 -4.26 -15.21
CA LEU A 17 -5.45 -5.49 -15.31
C LEU A 17 -6.16 -6.67 -14.61
N ASP A 18 -6.27 -7.80 -15.29
CA ASP A 18 -6.87 -9.01 -14.73
C ASP A 18 -6.17 -9.47 -13.42
N GLY A 19 -6.91 -10.14 -12.53
CA GLY A 19 -6.40 -10.56 -11.23
C GLY A 19 -5.21 -11.53 -11.30
N HIS A 20 -5.18 -12.45 -12.28
CA HIS A 20 -4.04 -13.35 -12.46
C HIS A 20 -2.83 -12.61 -13.01
N GLN A 21 -3.05 -11.72 -13.98
CA GLN A 21 -2.00 -10.89 -14.57
C GLN A 21 -1.40 -9.93 -13.55
N THR A 22 -2.22 -9.34 -12.68
CA THR A 22 -1.79 -8.49 -11.58
C THR A 22 -0.86 -9.26 -10.63
N ARG A 23 -1.26 -10.46 -10.18
CA ARG A 23 -0.41 -11.28 -9.30
C ARG A 23 0.91 -11.64 -9.96
N PHE A 24 0.89 -12.00 -11.23
CA PHE A 24 2.10 -12.35 -11.98
C PHE A 24 3.04 -11.14 -12.12
N LEU A 25 2.51 -9.99 -12.51
CA LEU A 25 3.27 -8.75 -12.66
C LEU A 25 3.90 -8.31 -11.33
N LEU A 26 3.15 -8.39 -10.23
CA LEU A 26 3.66 -8.05 -8.89
C LEU A 26 4.69 -9.06 -8.38
N ALA A 27 4.50 -10.36 -8.62
CA ALA A 27 5.45 -11.39 -8.22
C ALA A 27 6.79 -11.29 -8.97
N GLY A 28 6.75 -10.81 -10.21
CA GLY A 28 7.94 -10.57 -11.05
C GLY A 28 8.47 -9.13 -11.02
N ALA A 29 7.99 -8.29 -10.11
CA ALA A 29 8.38 -6.88 -10.08
C ALA A 29 9.85 -6.70 -9.68
N ASP A 30 10.64 -6.15 -10.60
CA ASP A 30 12.04 -5.79 -10.36
C ASP A 30 12.18 -4.31 -9.94
N ALA A 31 13.40 -3.92 -9.56
CA ALA A 31 13.69 -2.55 -9.16
C ALA A 31 13.34 -1.53 -10.26
N ASP A 32 13.57 -1.87 -11.52
CA ASP A 32 13.29 -0.98 -12.66
C ASP A 32 11.79 -0.74 -12.85
N LEU A 33 10.96 -1.78 -12.69
CA LEU A 33 9.51 -1.69 -12.75
C LEU A 33 8.96 -0.86 -11.59
N VAL A 34 9.47 -1.07 -10.37
CA VAL A 34 9.12 -0.27 -9.18
C VAL A 34 9.47 1.21 -9.39
N GLN A 35 10.65 1.51 -9.94
CA GLN A 35 11.06 2.89 -10.25
C GLN A 35 10.20 3.53 -11.34
N ARG A 36 9.74 2.74 -12.32
CA ARG A 36 8.81 3.24 -13.35
C ARG A 36 7.44 3.54 -12.77
N TRP A 37 6.89 2.63 -11.95
CA TRP A 37 5.65 2.85 -11.22
C TRP A 37 5.70 4.14 -10.40
N SER A 38 6.77 4.34 -9.62
CA SER A 38 6.98 5.55 -8.84
C SER A 38 6.92 6.83 -9.68
N ARG A 39 7.59 6.84 -10.84
CA ARG A 39 7.57 7.99 -11.77
C ARG A 39 6.18 8.25 -12.36
N TYR A 40 5.45 7.20 -12.73
CA TYR A 40 4.10 7.36 -13.26
C TYR A 40 3.15 7.91 -12.21
N GLN A 41 3.21 7.40 -10.98
CA GLN A 41 2.40 7.92 -9.87
C GLN A 41 2.74 9.38 -9.58
N PHE A 42 4.02 9.75 -9.57
CA PHE A 42 4.44 11.13 -9.41
C PHE A 42 3.90 12.03 -10.54
N ALA A 43 4.04 11.61 -11.80
CA ALA A 43 3.51 12.36 -12.94
C ALA A 43 1.99 12.52 -12.87
N ALA A 44 1.27 11.48 -12.45
CA ALA A 44 -0.18 11.52 -12.27
C ALA A 44 -0.60 12.54 -11.19
N GLN A 45 0.11 12.60 -10.06
CA GLN A 45 -0.12 13.60 -9.02
C GLN A 45 0.17 15.03 -9.51
N VAL A 46 1.22 15.22 -10.32
CA VAL A 46 1.51 16.52 -10.96
C VAL A 46 0.37 16.93 -11.90
N LEU A 47 -0.09 16.03 -12.77
CA LEU A 47 -1.19 16.29 -13.71
C LEU A 47 -2.49 16.65 -13.01
N ARG A 48 -2.78 16.01 -11.87
CA ARG A 48 -3.93 16.34 -11.01
C ARG A 48 -3.74 17.62 -10.18
N ARG A 49 -2.61 18.31 -10.32
CA ARG A 49 -2.24 19.53 -9.58
C ARG A 49 -2.24 19.33 -8.07
N GLU A 50 -1.91 18.13 -7.60
CA GLU A 50 -1.85 17.78 -6.17
C GLU A 50 -0.58 18.33 -5.48
N GLY A 51 0.34 18.94 -6.24
CA GLY A 51 1.58 19.52 -5.72
C GLY A 51 2.51 18.49 -5.05
N PRO A 52 2.79 17.34 -5.69
CA PRO A 52 3.59 16.29 -5.05
C PRO A 52 5.02 16.76 -4.80
N ARG A 53 5.57 16.40 -3.64
CA ARG A 53 6.99 16.61 -3.34
C ARG A 53 7.75 15.29 -3.53
N PRO A 54 8.96 15.33 -4.11
CA PRO A 54 9.80 14.14 -4.18
C PRO A 54 10.04 13.57 -2.78
N LEU A 55 9.79 12.27 -2.62
CA LEU A 55 10.11 11.56 -1.39
C LEU A 55 11.63 11.32 -1.30
N ARG A 56 12.14 11.14 -0.08
CA ARG A 56 13.54 10.79 0.12
C ARG A 56 13.84 9.44 -0.55
N ALA A 57 15.03 9.30 -1.12
CA ALA A 57 15.53 7.99 -1.54
C ALA A 57 15.47 7.00 -0.36
N GLY A 58 15.05 5.76 -0.64
CA GLY A 58 14.88 4.74 0.40
C GLY A 58 13.55 4.81 1.17
N PHE A 59 12.64 5.75 0.85
CA PHE A 59 11.39 5.89 1.60
C PHE A 59 10.50 4.65 1.50
N ALA A 60 10.31 4.12 0.29
CA ALA A 60 9.48 2.94 0.08
C ALA A 60 10.08 1.72 0.80
N GLU A 61 11.39 1.54 0.76
CA GLU A 61 12.13 0.49 1.44
C GLU A 61 12.01 0.60 2.96
N ALA A 62 12.11 1.81 3.52
CA ALA A 62 11.92 2.05 4.95
C ALA A 62 10.48 1.73 5.39
N VAL A 63 9.47 2.10 4.59
CA VAL A 63 8.07 1.74 4.85
C VAL A 63 7.87 0.23 4.76
N MET A 64 8.41 -0.41 3.73
CA MET A 64 8.31 -1.86 3.57
C MET A 64 9.00 -2.61 4.71
N ALA A 65 10.13 -2.12 5.21
CA ALA A 65 10.78 -2.68 6.39
C ALA A 65 9.96 -2.49 7.68
N ALA A 66 9.27 -1.35 7.82
CA ALA A 66 8.41 -1.07 8.96
C ALA A 66 7.07 -1.85 8.94
N VAL A 67 6.55 -2.14 7.74
CA VAL A 67 5.27 -2.85 7.51
C VAL A 67 5.48 -4.35 7.28
N ALA A 68 6.73 -4.79 7.09
CA ALA A 68 7.08 -6.20 6.99
C ALA A 68 6.38 -6.98 8.11
N PRO A 69 5.79 -8.15 7.80
CA PRO A 69 4.89 -8.81 8.73
C PRO A 69 5.60 -9.05 10.06
N LEU A 70 5.19 -8.31 11.09
CA LEU A 70 5.39 -8.71 12.47
C LEU A 70 4.90 -10.16 12.57
N PRO A 71 5.61 -11.06 13.30
CA PRO A 71 5.22 -12.46 13.40
C PRO A 71 3.73 -12.53 13.68
N GLN A 72 3.00 -13.17 12.76
CA GLN A 72 1.55 -13.32 12.88
C GLN A 72 1.31 -13.94 14.26
N ARG A 73 0.65 -13.20 15.16
CA ARG A 73 0.19 -13.80 16.41
C ARG A 73 -0.62 -15.02 15.99
N PRO A 74 -0.34 -16.22 16.54
CA PRO A 74 -1.03 -17.43 16.13
C PRO A 74 -2.52 -17.15 16.16
N SER A 75 -3.17 -17.32 15.01
CA SER A 75 -4.61 -17.18 14.90
C SER A 75 -5.21 -18.26 15.79
N LEU A 76 -5.67 -17.85 16.98
CA LEU A 76 -6.46 -18.72 17.83
C LEU A 76 -7.62 -19.26 16.99
N PRO A 77 -7.89 -20.58 17.02
CA PRO A 77 -8.89 -21.19 16.17
C PRO A 77 -10.21 -20.44 16.33
N ARG A 78 -10.77 -20.01 15.20
CA ARG A 78 -11.98 -19.19 15.07
C ARG A 78 -13.21 -19.98 15.53
N ARG A 79 -13.27 -20.29 16.83
CA ARG A 79 -14.44 -20.87 17.48
C ARG A 79 -15.06 -19.77 18.35
N VAL A 80 -16.17 -19.25 17.83
CA VAL A 80 -17.22 -18.49 18.51
C VAL A 80 -16.81 -17.14 19.10
N VAL A 81 -16.94 -16.06 18.31
CA VAL A 81 -17.21 -14.72 18.88
C VAL A 81 -18.11 -13.92 17.92
N HIS A 82 -19.34 -14.39 17.70
CA HIS A 82 -20.42 -13.48 17.29
C HIS A 82 -21.05 -12.93 18.59
N TRP A 83 -21.35 -11.62 18.63
CA TRP A 83 -21.89 -10.81 19.74
C TRP A 83 -20.96 -9.81 20.49
N GLY A 84 -19.72 -9.58 20.04
CA GLY A 84 -18.86 -8.54 20.67
C GLY A 84 -18.01 -7.67 19.73
N ALA A 85 -17.97 -7.99 18.42
CA ALA A 85 -16.99 -7.42 17.49
C ALA A 85 -17.12 -5.91 17.21
N GLY A 86 -18.23 -5.27 17.59
CA GLY A 86 -18.42 -3.83 17.42
C GLY A 86 -17.53 -2.95 18.31
N GLY A 87 -17.14 -3.42 19.50
CA GLY A 87 -16.35 -2.61 20.43
C GLY A 87 -14.86 -2.50 20.10
N ALA A 88 -14.25 -3.57 19.57
CA ALA A 88 -12.81 -3.65 19.34
C ALA A 88 -12.34 -2.78 18.16
N LEU A 89 -13.14 -2.72 17.09
CA LEU A 89 -12.84 -1.85 15.94
C LEU A 89 -12.96 -0.36 16.33
N ALA A 90 -13.99 0.02 17.10
CA ALA A 90 -14.16 1.38 17.57
C ALA A 90 -13.01 1.85 18.49
N ALA A 91 -12.58 0.99 19.42
CA ALA A 91 -11.45 1.30 20.30
C ALA A 91 -10.13 1.47 19.53
N SER A 92 -9.87 0.63 18.53
CA SER A 92 -8.65 0.70 17.73
C SER A 92 -8.58 1.98 16.88
N VAL A 93 -9.71 2.38 16.30
CA VAL A 93 -9.84 3.64 15.55
C VAL A 93 -9.72 4.85 16.49
N ALA A 94 -10.30 4.79 17.69
CA ALA A 94 -10.19 5.88 18.67
C ALA A 94 -8.75 6.10 19.17
N VAL A 95 -7.99 5.01 19.39
CA VAL A 95 -6.56 5.11 19.75
C VAL A 95 -5.76 5.72 18.61
N MET A 96 -5.98 5.29 17.36
CA MET A 96 -5.32 5.90 16.20
C MET A 96 -5.70 7.37 16.04
N ALA A 97 -6.97 7.73 16.24
CA ALA A 97 -7.41 9.12 16.21
C ALA A 97 -6.69 9.95 17.28
N LEU A 98 -6.59 9.47 18.53
CA LEU A 98 -5.87 10.14 19.61
C LEU A 98 -4.37 10.30 19.33
N LEU A 99 -3.75 9.32 18.66
CA LEU A 99 -2.34 9.43 18.25
C LEU A 99 -2.13 10.45 17.12
N VAL A 100 -3.08 10.52 16.18
CA VAL A 100 -3.05 11.45 15.04
C VAL A 100 -3.42 12.88 15.45
N THR A 101 -4.30 13.06 16.44
CA THR A 101 -4.83 14.38 16.83
C THR A 101 -4.12 15.02 18.02
N ARG A 102 -3.02 14.46 18.56
CA ARG A 102 -2.26 15.14 19.61
C ARG A 102 -1.77 16.50 19.09
N PRO A 103 -2.30 17.63 19.58
CA PRO A 103 -1.74 18.93 19.27
C PRO A 103 -0.43 19.04 20.04
N ALA A 104 0.64 19.42 19.35
CA ALA A 104 1.90 19.80 19.98
C ALA A 104 1.63 20.96 20.94
N GLY A 105 1.83 20.71 22.24
CA GLY A 105 1.99 21.77 23.24
C GLY A 105 3.42 22.27 23.24
#